data_AF-A0A3M1DDX0-F1
#
_entry.id   AF-A0A3M1DDX0-F1
#
_cell.length_a   1.000
_cell.length_b   1.000
_cell.length_c   1.000
_cell.angle_alpha   90.00
_cell.angle_beta   90.00
_cell.angle_gamma   90.00
#
_symmetry.space_group_name_H-M   'P 1'
#
loop_
_entity.id
_entity.type
_entity.pdbx_description
1 polymer ?
#
loop_
_entity_poly.entity_id
_entity_poly.type
_entity_poly.pdbx_seq_one_letter_code
_entity_poly.pdbx_strand_id
1 'polypeptide(L)'
;MVFLSIQEVIDIIAMSLVVGLIFKDFFQSPTKTPEYYLKNVTPGRSIVSRLSMSNFWWAVALVAPSIILHEFGHKFVALAFGLKATFNAAYGWLFAALVLKYLLGFVFFVPAYVAIRGASTPLQDALTSFAGPAVNLALWLGAAFWLKNMRGFRSKKQQDLAMFLKAFSKINMFLFIFNMIPLPGFDGFHVLAAL
;
A
#
# COMPACT_ATOMS: atom_id res chain seq x y z
N MET A 1 -15.69 -21.18 8.56
CA MET A 1 -15.50 -19.90 7.85
C MET A 1 -14.36 -20.07 6.87
N VAL A 2 -14.54 -19.66 5.61
CA VAL A 2 -13.43 -19.62 4.64
C VAL A 2 -12.60 -18.38 4.97
N PHE A 3 -11.31 -18.57 5.28
CA PHE A 3 -10.40 -17.47 5.64
C PHE A 3 -10.14 -16.51 4.48
N LEU A 4 -10.18 -17.00 3.23
CA LEU A 4 -10.01 -16.21 2.02
C LEU A 4 -10.86 -16.82 0.90
N SER A 5 -11.85 -16.07 0.40
CA SER A 5 -12.69 -16.51 -0.71
C SER A 5 -11.99 -16.32 -2.07
N ILE A 6 -12.46 -17.03 -3.10
CA ILE A 6 -11.97 -16.86 -4.48
C ILE A 6 -12.14 -15.41 -4.94
N GLN A 7 -13.25 -14.76 -4.57
CA GLN A 7 -13.48 -13.35 -4.89
C GLN A 7 -12.41 -12.46 -4.25
N GLU A 8 -12.05 -12.70 -2.99
CA GLU A 8 -11.01 -11.90 -2.32
C GLU A 8 -9.65 -12.06 -3.00
N VAL A 9 -9.33 -13.26 -3.50
CA VAL A 9 -8.12 -13.49 -4.29
C VAL A 9 -8.15 -12.67 -5.59
N ILE A 10 -9.28 -12.68 -6.30
CA ILE A 10 -9.47 -11.89 -7.53
C ILE A 10 -9.30 -10.40 -7.24
N ASP A 11 -9.92 -9.91 -6.17
CA ASP A 11 -9.87 -8.52 -5.73
C ASP A 11 -8.44 -8.10 -5.37
N ILE A 12 -7.71 -8.94 -4.63
CA ILE A 12 -6.30 -8.72 -4.30
C ILE A 12 -5.45 -8.61 -5.56
N ILE A 13 -5.62 -9.53 -6.53
CA ILE A 13 -4.87 -9.51 -7.78
C ILE A 13 -5.22 -8.24 -8.58
N ALA A 14 -6.51 -7.95 -8.77
CA ALA A 14 -6.97 -6.80 -9.53
C ALA A 14 -6.47 -5.49 -8.92
N MET A 15 -6.63 -5.31 -7.61
CA MET A 15 -6.14 -4.14 -6.88
C MET A 15 -4.63 -4.00 -7.03
N SER A 16 -3.87 -5.08 -6.84
CA SER A 16 -2.41 -5.07 -6.96
C SER A 16 -1.96 -4.59 -8.34
N LEU A 17 -2.59 -5.10 -9.40
CA LEU A 17 -2.28 -4.69 -10.77
C LEU A 17 -2.64 -3.23 -11.02
N VAL A 18 -3.83 -2.77 -10.60
CA VAL A 18 -4.24 -1.37 -10.85
C VAL A 18 -3.39 -0.38 -10.05
N VAL A 19 -3.10 -0.67 -8.77
CA VAL A 19 -2.19 0.13 -7.95
C VAL A 19 -0.80 0.18 -8.58
N GLY A 20 -0.28 -0.94 -9.09
CA GLY A 20 0.95 -0.96 -9.87
C GLY A 20 0.93 0.00 -11.06
N LEU A 21 -0.17 0.03 -11.83
CA LEU A 21 -0.34 0.94 -12.97
C LEU A 21 -0.42 2.40 -12.54
N ILE A 22 -1.04 2.69 -11.39
CA ILE A 22 -1.16 4.04 -10.84
C ILE A 22 0.21 4.53 -10.36
N PHE A 23 0.96 3.72 -9.61
CA PHE A 23 2.17 4.15 -8.93
C PHE A 23 3.48 3.92 -9.70
N LYS A 24 3.48 3.23 -10.85
CA LYS A 24 4.71 2.98 -11.66
C LYS A 24 5.51 4.23 -12.06
N ASP A 25 4.88 5.40 -12.09
CA ASP A 25 5.54 6.66 -12.46
C ASP A 25 6.15 7.38 -11.24
N PHE A 26 5.71 7.02 -10.03
CA PHE A 26 6.19 7.58 -8.76
C PHE A 26 7.43 6.82 -8.23
N PHE A 27 7.49 5.52 -8.49
CA PHE A 27 8.58 4.67 -8.04
C PHE A 27 9.48 4.26 -9.20
N GLN A 28 10.76 4.62 -9.11
CA GLN A 28 11.76 4.24 -10.11
C GLN A 28 12.50 2.98 -9.64
N SER A 29 12.52 1.94 -10.48
CA SER A 29 13.20 0.68 -10.17
C SER A 29 14.73 0.84 -10.16
N PRO A 30 15.44 0.24 -9.18
CA PRO A 30 16.92 0.23 -9.10
C PRO A 30 17.65 -0.37 -10.31
N THR A 31 16.93 -1.12 -11.15
CA THR A 31 17.52 -1.85 -12.29
C THR A 31 18.11 -0.95 -13.38
N LYS A 32 17.86 0.36 -13.34
CA LYS A 32 18.28 1.33 -14.35
C LYS A 32 19.70 1.84 -14.09
N THR A 33 20.59 1.71 -15.07
CA THR A 33 21.99 2.17 -15.02
C THR A 33 22.10 3.70 -15.12
N PRO A 34 23.21 4.33 -14.67
CA PRO A 34 23.48 5.76 -14.88
C PRO A 34 23.31 6.23 -16.34
N GLU A 35 23.69 5.41 -17.32
CA GLU A 35 23.49 5.66 -18.76
C GLU A 35 22.02 5.75 -19.15
N TYR A 36 21.12 5.01 -18.48
CA TYR A 36 19.68 5.15 -18.68
C TYR A 36 19.18 6.54 -18.27
N TYR A 37 19.75 7.14 -17.21
CA TYR A 37 19.35 8.48 -16.76
C TYR A 37 19.85 9.56 -17.72
N LEU A 38 21.10 9.48 -18.17
CA LEU A 38 21.67 10.43 -19.13
C LEU A 38 20.95 10.38 -20.49
N LYS A 39 20.51 9.20 -20.93
CA LYS A 39 19.80 9.01 -22.21
C LYS A 39 18.34 9.49 -22.18
N ASN A 40 17.77 9.74 -21.01
CA ASN A 40 16.38 10.20 -20.84
C ASN A 40 16.26 11.71 -20.51
N VAL A 41 17.37 12.45 -20.51
CA VAL A 41 17.40 13.92 -20.38
C VAL A 41 16.97 14.61 -21.70
N THR A 42 16.85 13.86 -22.80
CA THR A 42 16.39 14.38 -24.10
C THR A 42 14.88 14.65 -24.09
N PRO A 43 14.41 15.89 -24.34
CA PRO A 43 12.99 16.19 -24.41
C PRO A 43 12.31 15.34 -25.50
N GLY A 44 11.29 14.57 -25.13
CA GLY A 44 10.49 13.75 -26.07
C GLY A 44 10.58 12.22 -25.90
N ARG A 45 11.59 11.67 -25.20
CA ARG A 45 11.68 10.20 -24.93
C ARG A 45 11.13 9.74 -23.58
N SER A 46 10.53 10.67 -22.82
CA SER A 46 9.70 10.49 -21.61
C SER A 46 8.62 9.39 -21.71
N ILE A 47 8.27 8.95 -22.91
CA ILE A 47 7.30 7.87 -23.16
C ILE A 47 7.84 6.47 -22.79
N VAL A 48 9.15 6.21 -22.92
CA VAL A 48 9.73 4.88 -22.64
C VAL A 48 9.80 4.57 -21.14
N SER A 49 10.03 5.59 -20.30
CA SER A 49 9.96 5.44 -18.84
C SER A 49 8.54 5.16 -18.34
N ARG A 50 7.52 5.73 -19.00
CA ARG A 50 6.08 5.49 -18.74
C ARG A 50 5.60 4.06 -19.06
N LEU A 51 6.36 3.30 -19.86
CA LEU A 51 6.05 1.91 -20.25
C LEU A 51 6.96 0.88 -19.55
N SER A 52 7.75 1.28 -18.55
CA SER A 52 8.70 0.37 -17.91
C SER A 52 7.98 -0.68 -17.05
N MET A 53 7.98 -1.93 -17.54
CA MET A 53 7.45 -3.09 -16.81
C MET A 53 8.19 -3.33 -15.47
N SER A 54 9.46 -2.93 -15.38
CA SER A 54 10.24 -3.00 -14.14
C SER A 54 9.72 -2.03 -13.07
N ASN A 55 9.39 -0.78 -13.45
CA ASN A 55 8.78 0.17 -12.52
C ASN A 55 7.40 -0.28 -12.05
N PHE A 56 6.62 -0.91 -12.94
CA PHE A 56 5.33 -1.48 -12.59
C PHE A 56 5.46 -2.53 -11.47
N TRP A 57 6.28 -3.57 -11.67
CA TRP A 57 6.45 -4.60 -10.65
C TRP A 57 7.09 -4.07 -9.36
N TRP A 58 7.96 -3.07 -9.46
CA TRP A 58 8.52 -2.39 -8.30
C TRP A 58 7.44 -1.66 -7.50
N ALA A 59 6.54 -0.95 -8.17
CA ALA A 59 5.40 -0.29 -7.52
C ALA A 59 4.44 -1.30 -6.90
N VAL A 60 4.13 -2.40 -7.61
CA VAL A 60 3.30 -3.50 -7.06
C VAL A 60 3.93 -4.04 -5.77
N ALA A 61 5.23 -4.39 -5.80
CA ALA A 61 5.92 -4.98 -4.67
C ALA A 61 6.04 -4.03 -3.46
N LEU A 62 6.05 -2.73 -3.70
CA LEU A 62 6.13 -1.73 -2.63
C LEU A 62 4.76 -1.41 -2.02
N VAL A 63 3.74 -1.18 -2.85
CA VAL A 63 2.47 -0.58 -2.41
C VAL A 63 1.41 -1.63 -2.13
N ALA A 64 1.29 -2.68 -2.95
CA ALA A 64 0.23 -3.65 -2.78
C ALA A 64 0.33 -4.41 -1.44
N PRO A 65 1.50 -4.91 -1.00
CA PRO A 65 1.61 -5.56 0.31
C PRO A 65 1.26 -4.64 1.47
N SER A 66 1.64 -3.36 1.40
CA SER A 66 1.28 -2.37 2.44
C SER A 66 -0.22 -2.22 2.60
N ILE A 67 -0.96 -2.11 1.49
CA ILE A 67 -2.42 -2.01 1.52
C ILE A 67 -3.05 -3.35 1.96
N ILE A 68 -2.64 -4.47 1.37
CA ILE A 68 -3.25 -5.78 1.66
C ILE A 68 -3.08 -6.15 3.12
N LEU A 69 -1.88 -5.97 3.67
CA LEU A 69 -1.60 -6.30 5.06
C LEU A 69 -2.33 -5.36 6.02
N HIS A 70 -2.47 -4.09 5.67
CA HIS A 70 -3.30 -3.13 6.40
C HIS A 70 -4.76 -3.60 6.48
N GLU A 71 -5.37 -3.88 5.33
CA GLU A 71 -6.76 -4.39 5.27
C GLU A 71 -6.90 -5.73 5.99
N PHE A 72 -5.93 -6.62 5.87
CA PHE A 72 -5.91 -7.88 6.60
C PHE A 72 -5.82 -7.69 8.11
N GLY A 73 -5.15 -6.64 8.58
CA GLY A 73 -5.18 -6.22 9.99
C GLY A 73 -6.62 -6.04 10.48
N HIS A 74 -7.41 -5.21 9.80
CA HIS A 74 -8.83 -5.02 10.12
C HIS A 74 -9.60 -6.34 10.05
N LYS A 75 -9.42 -7.09 8.95
CA LYS A 75 -10.13 -8.35 8.72
C LYS A 75 -9.89 -9.36 9.84
N PHE A 76 -8.63 -9.60 10.19
CA PHE A 76 -8.30 -10.64 11.16
C PHE A 76 -8.73 -10.27 12.59
N VAL A 77 -8.63 -9.00 12.97
CA VAL A 77 -9.15 -8.55 14.28
C VAL A 77 -10.67 -8.63 14.32
N ALA A 78 -11.38 -8.23 13.26
CA ALA A 78 -12.83 -8.39 13.16
C ALA A 78 -13.27 -9.86 13.26
N LEU A 79 -12.59 -10.77 12.55
CA LEU A 79 -12.84 -12.21 12.62
C LEU A 79 -12.56 -12.77 14.02
N ALA A 80 -11.53 -12.27 14.71
CA ALA A 80 -11.21 -12.67 16.09
C ALA A 80 -12.32 -12.25 17.08
N PHE A 81 -13.03 -11.15 16.81
CA PHE A 81 -14.23 -10.76 17.56
C PHE A 81 -15.50 -11.50 17.13
N GLY A 82 -15.41 -12.47 16.22
CA GLY A 82 -16.56 -13.24 15.73
C GLY A 82 -17.40 -12.52 14.68
N LEU A 83 -16.94 -11.38 14.16
CA LEU A 83 -17.61 -10.63 13.10
C LEU A 83 -17.33 -11.27 11.74
N LYS A 84 -18.19 -11.01 10.75
CA LYS A 84 -17.91 -11.39 9.36
C LYS A 84 -17.13 -10.27 8.69
N ALA A 85 -16.00 -10.58 8.09
CA ALA A 85 -15.16 -9.60 7.40
C ALA A 85 -14.69 -10.12 6.04
N THR A 86 -14.84 -9.30 5.00
CA THR A 86 -14.45 -9.64 3.62
C THR A 86 -13.66 -8.49 2.99
N PHE A 87 -12.48 -8.78 2.46
CA PHE A 87 -11.68 -7.86 1.65
C PHE A 87 -12.38 -7.58 0.32
N ASN A 88 -12.42 -6.32 -0.10
CA ASN A 88 -12.96 -5.92 -1.39
C ASN A 88 -12.02 -4.93 -2.08
N ALA A 89 -11.82 -5.11 -3.38
CA ALA A 89 -11.18 -4.09 -4.20
C ALA A 89 -12.17 -2.93 -4.43
N ALA A 90 -11.72 -1.69 -4.23
CA ALA A 90 -12.56 -0.51 -4.42
C ALA A 90 -12.59 -0.12 -5.91
N TYR A 91 -13.22 -0.94 -6.76
CA TYR A 91 -13.16 -0.80 -8.23
C TYR A 91 -13.51 0.60 -8.75
N GLY A 92 -14.52 1.26 -8.18
CA GLY A 92 -14.90 2.62 -8.55
C GLY A 92 -13.78 3.63 -8.27
N TRP A 93 -13.15 3.56 -7.09
CA TRP A 93 -12.03 4.42 -6.71
C TRP A 93 -10.76 4.08 -7.51
N LEU A 94 -10.49 2.81 -7.77
CA LEU A 94 -9.38 2.35 -8.61
C LEU A 94 -9.49 2.88 -10.04
N PHE A 95 -10.70 2.82 -10.63
CA PHE A 95 -10.97 3.38 -11.95
C PHE A 95 -10.84 4.91 -11.95
N ALA A 96 -11.47 5.59 -10.99
CA ALA A 96 -11.39 7.04 -10.87
C ALA A 96 -9.94 7.52 -10.70
N ALA A 97 -9.16 6.86 -9.85
CA ALA A 97 -7.75 7.17 -9.64
C ALA A 97 -6.93 6.98 -10.92
N LEU A 98 -7.19 5.93 -11.70
CA LEU A 98 -6.53 5.71 -12.98
C LEU A 98 -6.85 6.85 -13.97
N VAL A 99 -8.11 7.26 -14.08
CA VAL A 99 -8.52 8.37 -14.96
C VAL A 99 -7.92 9.70 -14.48
N LEU A 100 -8.09 10.02 -13.20
CA LEU A 100 -7.62 11.29 -12.62
C LEU A 100 -6.11 11.40 -12.64
N LYS A 101 -5.36 10.30 -12.52
CA LYS A 101 -3.91 10.30 -12.73
C LYS A 101 -3.53 10.88 -14.09
N TYR A 102 -4.23 10.51 -15.17
CA TYR A 102 -3.90 11.02 -16.50
C TYR A 102 -4.30 12.49 -16.72
N LEU A 103 -5.27 12.99 -15.94
CA LEU A 103 -5.78 14.36 -16.05
C LEU A 103 -5.03 15.34 -15.12
N LEU A 104 -4.79 14.94 -13.87
CA LEU A 104 -4.31 15.79 -12.78
C LEU A 104 -2.94 15.34 -12.22
N GLY A 105 -2.39 14.23 -12.70
CA GLY A 105 -1.11 13.67 -12.25
C GLY A 105 -1.25 12.75 -11.03
N PHE A 106 -1.80 13.24 -9.91
CA PHE A 106 -1.98 12.44 -8.69
C PHE A 106 -3.24 12.83 -7.93
N VAL A 107 -3.98 11.83 -7.45
CA VAL A 107 -5.12 12.00 -6.56
C VAL A 107 -5.06 10.91 -5.49
N PHE A 108 -5.32 11.27 -4.23
CA PHE A 108 -5.47 10.31 -3.15
C PHE A 108 -6.77 9.52 -3.34
N PHE A 109 -6.74 8.21 -3.13
CA PHE A 109 -7.90 7.33 -3.32
C PHE A 109 -7.85 6.14 -2.38
N VAL A 110 -9.00 5.49 -2.20
CA VAL A 110 -9.13 4.25 -1.44
C VAL A 110 -8.97 3.06 -2.40
N PRO A 111 -7.90 2.24 -2.30
CA PRO A 111 -7.64 1.14 -3.23
C PRO A 111 -8.44 -0.13 -2.93
N ALA A 112 -8.72 -0.36 -1.65
CA ALA A 112 -9.42 -1.53 -1.12
C ALA A 112 -10.09 -1.16 0.20
N TYR A 113 -11.00 -2.01 0.67
CA TYR A 113 -11.61 -1.89 1.98
C TYR A 113 -12.05 -3.27 2.49
N VAL A 114 -12.17 -3.43 3.80
CA VAL A 114 -12.81 -4.60 4.41
C VAL A 114 -14.25 -4.29 4.79
N ALA A 115 -15.19 -5.02 4.19
CA ALA A 115 -16.58 -4.97 4.61
C ALA A 115 -16.77 -5.84 5.86
N ILE A 116 -17.04 -5.19 7.00
CA ILE A 116 -17.31 -5.85 8.29
C ILE A 116 -18.82 -5.86 8.54
N ARG A 117 -19.35 -6.99 8.99
CA ARG A 117 -20.77 -7.18 9.29
C ARG A 117 -20.95 -7.91 10.63
N GLY A 118 -21.84 -7.36 11.45
CA GLY A 118 -22.17 -7.86 12.79
C GLY A 118 -22.33 -6.70 13.76
N ALA A 119 -22.81 -6.99 14.96
CA ALA A 119 -22.84 -6.01 16.04
C ALA A 119 -21.47 -6.00 16.72
N SER A 120 -20.79 -4.85 16.72
CA SER A 120 -19.55 -4.61 17.46
C SER A 120 -19.81 -3.65 18.62
N THR A 121 -19.07 -3.81 19.72
CA THR A 121 -19.00 -2.78 20.75
C THR A 121 -18.11 -1.62 20.28
N PRO A 122 -18.24 -0.40 20.87
CA PRO A 122 -17.36 0.72 20.52
C PRO A 122 -15.86 0.37 20.65
N LEU A 123 -15.50 -0.41 21.67
CA LEU A 123 -14.12 -0.87 21.86
C LEU A 123 -13.68 -1.85 20.78
N GLN A 124 -14.54 -2.78 20.36
CA GLN A 124 -14.24 -3.70 19.26
C GLN A 124 -14.05 -2.95 17.95
N ASP A 125 -14.93 -1.98 17.67
CA ASP A 125 -14.82 -1.11 16.48
C ASP A 125 -13.48 -0.36 16.47
N ALA A 126 -13.14 0.31 17.58
CA ALA A 126 -11.86 1.02 17.72
C ALA A 126 -10.64 0.11 17.58
N LEU A 127 -10.64 -1.07 18.20
CA LEU A 127 -9.53 -2.03 18.07
C LEU A 127 -9.41 -2.57 16.64
N THR A 128 -10.54 -2.86 15.99
CA THR A 128 -10.58 -3.29 14.60
C THR A 128 -10.09 -2.17 13.67
N SER A 129 -10.52 -0.93 13.85
CA SER A 129 -10.03 0.23 13.09
C SER A 129 -8.56 0.50 13.35
N PHE A 130 -8.04 0.34 14.56
CA PHE A 130 -6.61 0.51 14.82
C PHE A 130 -5.74 -0.62 14.23
N ALA A 131 -6.31 -1.80 13.99
CA ALA A 131 -5.55 -2.97 13.55
C ALA A 131 -4.80 -2.76 12.23
N GLY A 132 -5.43 -2.14 11.23
CA GLY A 132 -4.76 -1.82 9.97
C GLY A 132 -3.59 -0.84 10.14
N PRO A 133 -3.79 0.35 10.76
CA PRO A 133 -2.72 1.26 11.09
C PRO A 133 -1.58 0.60 11.89
N ALA A 134 -1.91 -0.26 12.86
CA ALA A 134 -0.92 -0.99 13.64
C ALA A 134 -0.04 -1.91 12.78
N VAL A 135 -0.61 -2.57 11.76
CA VAL A 135 0.16 -3.36 10.79
C VAL A 135 1.13 -2.47 10.01
N ASN A 136 0.69 -1.30 9.54
CA ASN A 136 1.56 -0.37 8.82
C ASN A 136 2.67 0.18 9.72
N LEU A 137 2.38 0.48 10.99
CA LEU A 137 3.38 0.86 11.98
C LEU A 137 4.43 -0.26 12.15
N ALA A 138 4.00 -1.52 12.27
CA ALA A 138 4.90 -2.67 12.39
C ALA A 138 5.78 -2.85 11.14
N LEU A 139 5.21 -2.72 9.93
CA LEU A 139 5.94 -2.79 8.67
C LEU A 139 6.97 -1.67 8.53
N TRP A 140 6.60 -0.44 8.92
CA TRP A 140 7.48 0.71 8.95
C TRP A 140 8.69 0.47 9.87
N LEU A 141 8.44 0.11 11.12
CA LEU A 141 9.46 -0.12 12.14
C LEU A 141 10.34 -1.33 11.80
N GLY A 142 9.75 -2.42 11.31
CA GLY A 142 10.48 -3.61 10.89
C GLY A 142 11.44 -3.33 9.73
N ALA A 143 10.98 -2.60 8.71
CA ALA A 143 11.82 -2.20 7.59
C ALA A 143 12.93 -1.22 8.00
N ALA A 144 12.63 -0.25 8.89
CA ALA A 144 13.61 0.69 9.41
C ALA A 144 14.67 -0.01 10.28
N PHE A 145 14.24 -0.94 11.13
CA PHE A 145 15.13 -1.76 11.95
C PHE A 145 16.06 -2.59 11.08
N TRP A 146 15.53 -3.29 10.08
CA TRP A 146 16.37 -4.08 9.17
C TRP A 146 17.39 -3.20 8.45
N LEU A 147 16.96 -2.06 7.91
CA LEU A 147 17.84 -1.11 7.21
C LEU A 147 18.98 -0.60 8.11
N LYS A 148 18.69 -0.27 9.38
CA LYS A 148 19.70 0.19 10.36
C LYS A 148 20.76 -0.88 10.65
N ASN A 149 20.40 -2.16 10.62
CA ASN A 149 21.29 -3.27 10.91
C ASN A 149 22.08 -3.78 9.68
N MET A 150 21.86 -3.22 8.48
CA MET A 150 22.63 -3.59 7.29
C MET A 150 24.08 -3.10 7.41
N ARG A 151 25.05 -4.03 7.46
CA ARG A 151 26.49 -3.72 7.54
C ARG A 151 27.07 -3.38 6.16
N GLY A 152 26.86 -2.12 5.74
CA GLY A 152 27.43 -1.54 4.51
C GLY A 152 26.75 -1.97 3.21
N PHE A 153 26.95 -1.18 2.15
CA PHE A 153 26.35 -1.37 0.82
C PHE A 153 27.35 -1.94 -0.18
N ARG A 154 27.91 -3.11 0.12
CA ARG A 154 29.06 -3.69 -0.59
C ARG A 154 28.70 -4.36 -1.92
N SER A 155 27.44 -4.77 -2.10
CA SER A 155 26.96 -5.36 -3.36
C SER A 155 25.76 -4.61 -3.93
N LYS A 156 25.57 -4.67 -5.25
CA LYS A 156 24.39 -4.12 -5.93
C LYS A 156 23.09 -4.65 -5.32
N LYS A 157 23.03 -5.95 -5.00
CA LYS A 157 21.86 -6.56 -4.33
C LYS A 157 21.56 -5.92 -2.96
N GLN A 158 22.58 -5.60 -2.18
CA GLN A 158 22.40 -4.91 -0.90
C GLN A 158 21.91 -3.47 -1.09
N GLN A 159 22.40 -2.76 -2.11
CA GLN A 159 21.93 -1.43 -2.47
C GLN A 159 20.46 -1.45 -2.91
N ASP A 160 20.08 -2.41 -3.75
CA ASP A 160 18.70 -2.60 -4.23
C ASP A 160 17.74 -2.90 -3.08
N LEU A 161 18.14 -3.81 -2.16
CA LEU A 161 17.36 -4.12 -0.96
C LEU A 161 17.24 -2.91 -0.03
N ALA A 162 18.30 -2.14 0.14
CA ALA A 162 18.27 -0.94 0.97
C ALA A 162 17.34 0.14 0.40
N MET A 163 17.32 0.32 -0.92
CA MET A 163 16.38 1.19 -1.61
C MET A 163 14.94 0.70 -1.44
N PHE A 164 14.70 -0.61 -1.58
CA PHE A 164 13.39 -1.22 -1.33
C PHE A 164 12.92 -0.94 0.09
N LEU A 165 13.72 -1.31 1.10
CA LEU A 165 13.37 -1.15 2.51
C LEU A 165 13.13 0.31 2.88
N LYS A 166 13.94 1.24 2.35
CA LYS A 166 13.74 2.67 2.57
C LYS A 166 12.42 3.16 1.98
N ALA A 167 12.08 2.76 0.76
CA ALA A 167 10.83 3.14 0.12
C ALA A 167 9.62 2.50 0.84
N PHE A 168 9.69 1.21 1.10
CA PHE A 168 8.66 0.44 1.81
C PHE A 168 8.40 1.00 3.21
N SER A 169 9.47 1.31 3.96
CA SER A 169 9.40 1.94 5.29
C SER A 169 8.65 3.28 5.23
N LYS A 170 8.99 4.14 4.26
CA LYS A 170 8.31 5.44 4.07
C LYS A 170 6.84 5.31 3.69
N ILE A 171 6.49 4.37 2.80
CA ILE A 171 5.10 4.12 2.38
C ILE A 171 4.26 3.71 3.59
N ASN A 172 4.73 2.73 4.37
CA ASN A 172 3.99 2.25 5.54
C ASN A 172 3.90 3.33 6.63
N MET A 173 4.95 4.13 6.84
CA MET A 173 4.88 5.29 7.74
C MET A 173 3.82 6.30 7.31
N PHE A 174 3.80 6.63 6.01
CA PHE A 174 2.81 7.54 5.44
C PHE A 174 1.40 6.99 5.63
N LEU A 175 1.14 5.73 5.28
CA LEU A 175 -0.18 5.11 5.44
C LEU A 175 -0.61 5.05 6.91
N PHE A 176 0.30 4.75 7.85
CA PHE A 176 0.01 4.79 9.28
C PHE A 176 -0.43 6.19 9.73
N ILE A 177 0.36 7.22 9.43
CA ILE A 177 0.06 8.59 9.84
C ILE A 177 -1.25 9.04 9.21
N PHE A 178 -1.43 8.78 7.91
CA PHE A 178 -2.59 9.22 7.17
C PHE A 178 -3.87 8.56 7.71
N ASN A 179 -3.89 7.24 7.89
CA ASN A 179 -5.06 6.54 8.40
C ASN A 179 -5.35 6.82 9.88
N MET A 180 -4.40 7.35 10.66
CA MET A 180 -4.66 7.79 12.04
C MET A 180 -5.21 9.22 12.15
N ILE A 181 -5.38 9.95 11.04
CA ILE A 181 -6.03 11.26 11.04
C ILE A 181 -7.50 11.10 11.49
N PRO A 182 -7.99 11.88 12.46
CA PRO A 182 -9.35 11.74 12.98
C PRO A 182 -10.37 12.48 12.10
N LEU A 183 -10.43 12.12 10.83
CA LEU A 183 -11.39 12.63 9.86
C LEU A 183 -12.28 11.50 9.34
N PRO A 184 -13.56 11.76 9.01
CA PRO A 184 -14.43 10.74 8.43
C PRO A 184 -13.80 10.08 7.19
N GLY A 185 -13.86 8.75 7.13
CA GLY A 185 -13.25 7.95 6.06
C GLY A 185 -11.84 7.43 6.36
N PHE A 186 -11.27 7.82 7.50
CA PHE A 186 -9.99 7.33 8.00
C PHE A 186 -10.19 6.48 9.26
N ASP A 187 -9.31 5.51 9.50
CA ASP A 187 -9.41 4.61 10.64
C ASP A 187 -9.38 5.33 12.00
N GLY A 188 -8.55 6.37 12.10
CA GLY A 188 -8.34 7.17 13.31
C GLY A 188 -9.63 7.83 13.82
N PHE A 189 -10.61 8.06 12.94
CA PHE A 189 -11.92 8.57 13.34
C PHE A 189 -12.64 7.62 14.30
N HIS A 190 -12.67 6.33 13.97
CA HIS A 190 -13.31 5.29 14.79
C HIS A 190 -12.51 4.99 16.06
N VAL A 191 -11.17 5.09 15.98
CA VAL A 191 -10.30 4.92 17.15
C VAL A 191 -10.57 5.98 18.22
N LEU A 192 -10.69 7.26 17.83
CA LEU A 192 -10.96 8.34 18.77
C LEU A 192 -12.42 8.39 19.22
N ALA A 193 -13.37 7.96 18.38
CA ALA A 193 -14.79 7.97 18.74
C ALA A 193 -15.14 7.02 19.90
N ALA A 194 -14.26 6.09 20.25
CA ALA A 194 -14.42 5.16 21.36
C ALA A 194 -13.69 5.57 22.65
N LEU A 195 -12.95 6.69 22.64
CA LEU A 195 -12.32 7.29 23.82
C LEU A 195 -13.27 8.28 24.51
#